data_AF-A0A2G9PWP3-F1
#
_entry.id   AF-A0A2G9PWP3-F1
#
_cell.length_a   1.000
_cell.length_b   1.000
_cell.length_c   1.000
_cell.angle_alpha   90.00
_cell.angle_beta   90.00
_cell.angle_gamma   90.00
#
_symmetry.space_group_name_H-M   'P 1'
#
loop_
_entity.id
_entity.type
_entity.pdbx_description
1 polymer ?
#
loop_
_entity_poly.entity_id
_entity_poly.type
_entity_poly.pdbx_seq_one_letter_code
_entity_poly.pdbx_strand_id
1 'polypeptide(L)'
;MRSKEVYFIVAWVILALIFLIVYFISRPISCDTYGCFEESMRACSPASYINEETEVSWKYEVVGSVGRECRVDVTLLMAKEGDLGLREYEGNSMDCYFPLGFANYPDEDLKACSGELKEKLQERIIEKLHQYLLDGLDDALADLG
;
A
#
# COMPACT_ATOMS: atom_id res chain seq x y z
N MET A 1 -54.51 7.63 -0.64
CA MET A 1 -53.69 6.45 -0.28
C MET A 1 -52.60 6.17 -1.31
N ARG A 2 -52.92 6.21 -2.62
CA ARG A 2 -52.01 5.93 -3.75
C ARG A 2 -50.82 6.90 -3.93
N SER A 3 -50.93 8.17 -3.52
CA SER A 3 -49.85 9.17 -3.70
C SER A 3 -48.69 9.03 -2.70
N LYS A 4 -48.95 8.51 -1.50
CA LYS A 4 -47.91 8.32 -0.47
C LYS A 4 -46.97 7.17 -0.84
N GLU A 5 -47.51 6.08 -1.39
CA GLU A 5 -46.71 4.94 -1.83
C GLU A 5 -45.85 5.27 -3.05
N VAL A 6 -46.37 6.06 -3.99
CA VAL A 6 -45.58 6.55 -5.14
C VAL A 6 -44.42 7.44 -4.67
N TYR A 7 -44.63 8.30 -3.67
CA TYR A 7 -43.55 9.12 -3.09
C TYR A 7 -42.45 8.28 -2.43
N PHE A 8 -42.84 7.22 -1.71
CA PHE A 8 -41.87 6.29 -1.11
C PHE A 8 -41.03 5.56 -2.17
N ILE A 9 -41.65 5.10 -3.25
CA ILE A 9 -40.93 4.44 -4.35
C ILE A 9 -39.97 5.42 -5.03
N VAL A 10 -40.40 6.64 -5.32
CA VAL A 10 -39.55 7.66 -5.95
C VAL A 10 -38.37 8.04 -5.04
N ALA A 11 -38.60 8.18 -3.73
CA ALA A 11 -37.53 8.44 -2.77
C ALA A 11 -36.46 7.32 -2.75
N TRP A 12 -36.89 6.05 -2.78
CA TRP A 12 -35.98 4.91 -2.85
C TRP A 12 -35.18 4.86 -4.15
N VAL A 13 -35.82 5.17 -5.28
CA VAL A 13 -35.14 5.23 -6.58
C VAL A 13 -34.06 6.33 -6.57
N ILE A 14 -34.36 7.51 -6.04
CA ILE A 14 -33.38 8.60 -5.91
C ILE A 14 -32.23 8.21 -4.99
N LEU A 15 -32.53 7.58 -3.84
CA LEU A 15 -31.51 7.12 -2.90
C LEU A 15 -30.57 6.07 -3.55
N ALA A 16 -31.13 5.12 -4.29
CA ALA A 16 -30.36 4.11 -5.02
C ALA A 16 -29.46 4.75 -6.10
N LEU A 17 -29.95 5.80 -6.77
CA LEU A 17 -29.21 6.50 -7.82
C LEU A 17 -28.05 7.32 -7.24
N ILE A 18 -28.26 7.98 -6.09
CA ILE A 18 -27.19 8.66 -5.35
C ILE A 18 -26.13 7.65 -4.90
N PHE A 19 -26.55 6.51 -4.33
CA PHE A 19 -25.64 5.45 -3.90
C PHE A 19 -24.78 4.93 -5.06
N LEU A 20 -25.39 4.71 -6.24
CA LEU A 20 -24.67 4.30 -7.45
C LEU A 20 -23.62 5.33 -7.87
N ILE A 21 -23.97 6.62 -7.89
CA ILE A 21 -23.03 7.69 -8.27
C ILE A 21 -21.84 7.74 -7.31
N VAL A 22 -22.10 7.71 -6.00
CA VAL A 22 -21.04 7.70 -4.98
C VAL A 22 -20.16 6.47 -5.14
N TYR A 23 -20.74 5.30 -5.37
CA TYR A 23 -20.00 4.06 -5.56
C TYR A 23 -19.05 4.10 -6.77
N PHE A 24 -19.46 4.71 -7.89
CA PHE A 24 -18.61 4.82 -9.08
C PHE A 24 -17.51 5.87 -8.95
N ILE A 25 -17.75 6.97 -8.23
CA ILE A 25 -16.73 8.02 -8.01
C ILE A 25 -15.64 7.55 -7.03
N SER A 26 -15.99 6.71 -6.07
CA SER A 26 -15.05 6.21 -5.06
C SER A 26 -14.13 5.08 -5.55
N ARG A 27 -14.21 4.65 -6.82
CA ARG A 27 -13.33 3.59 -7.32
C ARG A 27 -11.95 4.15 -7.64
N PRO A 28 -10.86 3.53 -7.15
CA PRO A 28 -9.52 3.95 -7.51
C PRO A 28 -9.27 3.75 -9.01
N ILE A 29 -8.58 4.70 -9.63
CA ILE A 29 -8.13 4.61 -11.02
C ILE A 29 -6.97 3.61 -11.08
N SER A 30 -7.03 2.64 -12.00
CA SER A 30 -5.90 1.74 -12.25
C SER A 30 -4.84 2.46 -13.07
N CYS A 31 -3.64 2.62 -12.51
CA CYS A 31 -2.49 3.19 -13.19
C CYS A 31 -1.59 2.07 -13.73
N ASP A 32 -1.28 2.12 -15.03
CA ASP A 32 -0.36 1.17 -15.68
C ASP A 32 1.11 1.60 -15.54
N THR A 33 1.36 2.86 -15.16
CA THR A 33 2.71 3.43 -15.05
C THR A 33 2.87 4.16 -13.72
N TYR A 34 4.11 4.21 -13.23
CA TYR A 34 4.43 4.97 -12.03
C TYR A 34 4.09 6.46 -12.17
N GLY A 35 4.29 7.07 -13.34
CA GLY A 35 3.96 8.50 -13.54
C GLY A 35 2.48 8.82 -13.30
N CYS A 36 1.55 7.95 -13.73
CA CYS A 36 0.12 8.08 -13.42
C CYS A 36 -0.15 8.01 -11.91
N PHE A 37 0.53 7.09 -11.23
CA PHE A 37 0.39 6.91 -9.79
C PHE A 37 0.96 8.09 -9.02
N GLU A 38 2.13 8.59 -9.44
CA GLU A 38 2.81 9.74 -8.86
C GLU A 38 1.93 11.01 -8.94
N GLU A 39 1.31 11.26 -10.10
CA GLU A 39 0.36 12.37 -10.25
C GLU A 39 -0.83 12.22 -9.31
N SER A 40 -1.38 11.01 -9.21
CA SER A 40 -2.50 10.69 -8.32
C SER A 40 -2.13 10.84 -6.85
N MET A 41 -0.92 10.46 -6.46
CA MET A 41 -0.39 10.60 -5.11
C MET A 41 -0.18 12.07 -4.74
N ARG A 42 0.38 12.88 -5.65
CA ARG A 42 0.51 14.34 -5.46
C ARG A 42 -0.84 15.04 -5.31
N ALA A 43 -1.83 14.63 -6.11
CA ALA A 43 -3.20 15.11 -6.03
C ALA A 43 -4.00 14.50 -4.87
N CYS A 44 -3.47 13.45 -4.24
CA CYS A 44 -4.14 12.59 -3.29
C CYS A 44 -5.52 12.08 -3.75
N SER A 45 -5.60 11.70 -5.03
CA SER A 45 -6.79 11.12 -5.64
C SER A 45 -6.72 9.59 -5.64
N PRO A 46 -7.83 8.87 -5.42
CA PRO A 46 -7.84 7.43 -5.38
C PRO A 46 -7.27 6.78 -6.66
N ALA A 47 -6.22 5.99 -6.50
CA ALA A 47 -5.53 5.32 -7.60
C ALA A 47 -4.81 4.06 -7.10
N SER A 48 -4.67 3.06 -7.97
CA SER A 48 -3.94 1.83 -7.68
C SER A 48 -2.83 1.60 -8.69
N TYR A 49 -1.67 1.15 -8.25
CA TYR A 49 -0.53 0.81 -9.08
C TYR A 49 0.10 -0.49 -8.59
N ILE A 50 0.53 -1.34 -9.52
CA ILE A 50 1.26 -2.58 -9.20
C ILE A 50 2.67 -2.42 -9.76
N ASN A 51 3.67 -2.50 -8.87
CA ASN A 51 5.06 -2.57 -9.25
C ASN A 51 5.51 -4.03 -9.24
N GLU A 52 5.81 -4.57 -10.42
CA GLU A 52 6.32 -5.93 -10.59
C GLU A 52 7.84 -5.90 -10.75
N GLU A 53 8.57 -6.07 -9.65
CA GLU A 53 10.03 -6.18 -9.69
C GLU A 53 10.47 -7.63 -9.89
N THR A 54 11.77 -7.86 -10.06
CA THR A 54 12.33 -9.21 -10.26
C THR A 54 12.13 -10.12 -9.05
N GLU A 55 12.14 -9.55 -7.85
CA GLU A 55 12.12 -10.31 -6.58
C GLU A 55 10.77 -10.22 -5.86
N VAL A 56 10.00 -9.16 -6.07
CA VAL A 56 8.76 -8.88 -5.33
C VAL A 56 7.75 -8.15 -6.20
N SER A 57 6.47 -8.36 -5.92
CA SER A 57 5.37 -7.60 -6.51
C SER A 57 4.66 -6.81 -5.41
N TRP A 58 4.65 -5.49 -5.54
CA TRP A 58 3.99 -4.57 -4.60
C TRP A 58 2.72 -4.00 -5.22
N LYS A 59 1.67 -3.90 -4.42
CA LYS A 59 0.47 -3.12 -4.75
C LYS A 59 0.47 -1.85 -3.91
N TYR A 60 0.34 -0.72 -4.57
CA TYR A 60 0.14 0.58 -3.95
C TYR A 60 -1.25 1.09 -4.27
N GLU A 61 -1.95 1.64 -3.26
CA GLU A 61 -3.29 2.18 -3.42
C GLU A 61 -3.39 3.51 -2.66
N VAL A 62 -3.55 4.62 -3.39
CA VAL A 62 -3.89 5.91 -2.80
C VAL A 62 -5.33 5.80 -2.31
N VAL A 63 -5.53 5.86 -0.99
CA VAL A 63 -6.86 5.76 -0.38
C VAL A 63 -7.54 7.13 -0.38
N GLY A 64 -6.77 8.18 -0.10
CA GLY A 64 -7.25 9.56 -0.04
C GLY A 64 -6.59 10.35 1.07
N SER A 65 -7.12 11.54 1.35
CA SER A 65 -6.53 12.46 2.33
C SER A 65 -7.03 12.22 3.75
N VAL A 66 -6.09 12.26 4.70
CA VAL A 66 -6.34 12.24 6.15
C VAL A 66 -5.68 13.49 6.73
N GLY A 67 -6.49 14.53 7.02
CA GLY A 67 -5.96 15.81 7.50
C GLY A 67 -5.12 16.54 6.44
N ARG A 68 -3.81 16.62 6.65
CA ARG A 68 -2.84 17.24 5.71
C ARG A 68 -1.92 16.21 5.04
N GLU A 69 -2.25 14.94 5.18
CA GLU A 69 -1.47 13.83 4.67
C GLU A 69 -2.31 13.02 3.68
N CYS A 70 -1.64 12.40 2.73
CA CYS A 70 -2.20 11.43 1.82
C CYS A 70 -1.91 10.03 2.33
N ARG A 71 -2.97 9.25 2.51
CA ARG A 71 -2.87 7.86 2.92
C ARG A 71 -2.71 6.98 1.69
N VAL A 72 -1.66 6.17 1.70
CA VAL A 72 -1.35 5.17 0.69
C VAL A 72 -1.25 3.81 1.38
N ASP A 73 -2.11 2.87 0.97
CA ASP A 73 -1.99 1.47 1.37
C ASP A 73 -0.95 0.78 0.48
N VAL A 74 -0.07 0.02 1.11
CA VAL A 74 1.00 -0.74 0.45
C VAL A 74 0.84 -2.19 0.85
N THR A 75 0.64 -3.06 -0.11
CA THR A 75 0.45 -4.50 0.10
C THR A 75 1.51 -5.29 -0.65
N LEU A 76 2.16 -6.24 0.03
CA LEU A 76 3.03 -7.21 -0.64
C LEU A 76 2.17 -8.28 -1.32
N LEU A 77 2.13 -8.30 -2.65
CA LEU A 77 1.32 -9.27 -3.39
C LEU A 77 1.99 -10.64 -3.46
N MET A 78 3.29 -10.66 -3.75
CA MET A 78 4.02 -11.90 -4.03
C MET A 78 5.52 -11.70 -3.86
N ALA A 79 6.18 -12.67 -3.21
CA ALA A 79 7.63 -12.82 -3.23
C ALA A 79 8.02 -13.85 -4.30
N LYS A 80 8.85 -13.43 -5.26
CA LYS A 80 9.35 -14.28 -6.35
C LYS A 80 10.54 -15.14 -5.87
N GLU A 81 10.82 -16.22 -6.58
CA GLU A 81 11.81 -17.23 -6.15
C GLU A 81 13.21 -16.63 -5.94
N GLY A 82 13.73 -16.72 -4.71
CA GLY A 82 15.06 -16.21 -4.35
C GLY A 82 15.17 -15.76 -2.89
N ASP A 83 14.11 -15.13 -2.35
CA ASP A 83 14.04 -14.71 -0.94
C ASP A 83 12.94 -15.48 -0.19
N LEU A 84 13.31 -16.67 0.32
CA LEU A 84 12.42 -17.52 1.13
C LEU A 84 11.85 -16.80 2.37
N GLY A 85 12.48 -15.70 2.80
CA GLY A 85 12.06 -14.94 3.98
C GLY A 85 10.93 -13.94 3.74
N LEU A 86 10.59 -13.60 2.49
CA LEU A 86 9.52 -12.63 2.21
C LEU A 86 8.15 -13.26 1.97
N ARG A 87 8.10 -14.58 1.70
CA ARG A 87 6.85 -15.32 1.47
C ARG A 87 5.89 -15.29 2.65
N GLU A 88 6.41 -15.27 3.87
CA GLU A 88 5.61 -15.16 5.09
C GLU A 88 4.93 -13.79 5.25
N TYR A 89 5.30 -12.80 4.42
CA TYR A 89 4.74 -11.46 4.45
C TYR A 89 3.75 -11.20 3.32
N GLU A 90 3.54 -12.17 2.40
CA GLU A 90 2.57 -12.05 1.32
C GLU A 90 1.16 -11.80 1.87
N GLY A 91 0.48 -10.81 1.31
CA GLY A 91 -0.84 -10.37 1.73
C GLY A 91 -0.86 -9.40 2.91
N ASN A 92 0.26 -9.17 3.59
CA ASN A 92 0.32 -8.14 4.63
C ASN A 92 0.37 -6.75 3.98
N SER A 93 -0.21 -5.77 4.68
CA SER A 93 -0.22 -4.38 4.24
C SER A 93 0.28 -3.42 5.32
N MET A 94 0.59 -2.20 4.88
CA MET A 94 0.92 -1.06 5.72
C MET A 94 0.30 0.22 5.15
N ASP A 95 -0.06 1.12 6.05
CA ASP A 95 -0.53 2.46 5.72
C ASP A 95 0.62 3.45 5.80
N CYS A 96 0.88 4.15 4.69
CA CYS A 96 1.88 5.21 4.60
C CYS A 96 1.22 6.58 4.48
N TYR A 97 1.77 7.56 5.19
CA TYR A 97 1.23 8.92 5.28
C TYR A 97 2.24 9.92 4.72
N PHE A 98 1.89 10.52 3.59
CA PHE A 98 2.76 11.48 2.89
C PHE A 98 2.18 12.89 2.93
N PRO A 99 2.99 13.95 3.07
CA PRO A 99 2.50 15.31 2.92
C PRO A 99 1.87 15.54 1.54
N LEU A 100 0.79 16.32 1.47
CA LEU A 100 0.15 16.66 0.19
C LEU A 100 1.14 17.30 -0.80
N GLY A 101 1.06 16.92 -2.07
CA GLY A 101 1.95 17.39 -3.13
C GLY A 101 3.33 16.71 -3.16
N PHE A 102 3.61 15.80 -2.23
CA PHE A 102 4.81 14.97 -2.24
C PHE A 102 4.47 13.57 -2.78
N ALA A 103 5.37 13.00 -3.57
CA ALA A 103 5.27 11.61 -4.02
C ALA A 103 6.66 10.98 -3.97
N ASN A 104 6.72 9.78 -3.41
CA ASN A 104 7.88 8.90 -3.47
C ASN A 104 7.42 7.45 -3.42
N TYR A 105 8.29 6.51 -3.75
CA TYR A 105 8.02 5.08 -3.55
C TYR A 105 7.81 4.79 -2.05
N PRO A 106 6.64 4.27 -1.64
CA PRO A 106 6.34 4.03 -0.23
C PRO A 106 7.25 3.03 0.47
N ASP A 107 7.81 2.09 -0.29
CA ASP A 107 8.76 1.06 0.14
C ASP A 107 10.17 1.62 0.40
N GLU A 108 10.53 2.78 -0.18
CA GLU A 108 11.79 3.46 0.09
C GLU A 108 11.79 4.22 1.44
N ASP A 109 10.63 4.71 1.89
CA ASP A 109 10.50 5.46 3.15
C ASP A 109 9.54 4.79 4.14
N LEU A 110 9.97 3.66 4.69
CA LEU A 110 9.26 2.93 5.74
C LEU A 110 9.00 3.77 7.01
N LYS A 111 9.66 4.93 7.18
CA LYS A 111 9.40 5.81 8.34
C LYS A 111 8.03 6.47 8.24
N ALA A 112 7.59 6.78 7.02
CA ALA A 112 6.26 7.33 6.74
C ALA A 112 5.14 6.27 6.86
N CYS A 113 5.51 4.99 6.95
CA CYS A 113 4.58 3.86 7.00
C CYS A 113 4.31 3.37 8.43
N SER A 114 3.20 2.67 8.60
CA SER A 114 2.77 2.03 9.85
C SER A 114 1.93 0.80 9.52
N GLY A 115 2.02 -0.26 10.32
CA GLY A 115 1.26 -1.49 10.11
C GLY A 115 2.11 -2.76 10.21
N GLU A 116 1.44 -3.90 10.11
CA GLU A 116 2.02 -5.23 10.31
C GLU A 116 3.15 -5.53 9.32
N LEU A 117 2.99 -5.15 8.06
CA LEU A 117 4.02 -5.35 7.05
C LEU A 117 5.31 -4.60 7.40
N LYS A 118 5.23 -3.36 7.91
CA LYS A 118 6.39 -2.59 8.34
C LYS A 118 7.11 -3.28 9.51
N GLU A 119 6.37 -3.71 10.53
CA GLU A 119 6.94 -4.33 11.72
C GLU A 119 7.70 -5.61 11.36
N LYS A 120 7.09 -6.45 10.54
CA LYS A 120 7.70 -7.70 10.06
C LYS A 120 8.92 -7.47 9.16
N LEU A 121 8.85 -6.49 8.25
CA LEU A 121 10.01 -6.11 7.44
C LEU A 121 11.17 -5.60 8.32
N GLN A 122 10.87 -4.83 9.36
CA GLN A 122 11.87 -4.34 10.31
C GLN A 122 12.52 -5.50 11.08
N GLU A 123 11.74 -6.45 11.57
CA GLU A 123 12.24 -7.66 12.22
C GLU A 123 13.18 -8.43 11.29
N ARG A 124 12.79 -8.62 10.03
CA ARG A 124 13.62 -9.32 9.04
C ARG A 124 14.93 -8.60 8.72
N ILE A 125 14.91 -7.27 8.62
CA ILE A 125 16.13 -6.46 8.41
C ILE A 125 17.08 -6.64 9.61
N ILE A 126 16.55 -6.68 10.83
CA ILE A 126 17.33 -6.89 12.05
C ILE A 126 17.94 -8.30 12.06
N GLU A 127 17.17 -9.33 11.70
CA GLU A 127 17.68 -10.70 11.59
C GLU A 127 18.82 -10.82 10.58
N LYS A 128 18.65 -10.29 9.37
CA LYS A 128 19.70 -10.29 8.33
C LYS A 128 20.93 -9.54 8.81
N LEU A 129 20.76 -8.36 9.44
CA LEU A 129 21.88 -7.60 9.99
C LEU A 129 22.62 -8.38 11.09
N HIS A 130 21.90 -9.07 11.98
CA HIS A 130 22.49 -9.89 13.01
C HIS A 130 23.31 -11.05 12.42
N GLN A 131 22.79 -11.72 11.40
CA GLN A 131 23.51 -12.77 10.66
C GLN A 131 24.79 -12.22 10.02
N TYR A 132 24.71 -11.09 9.30
CA TYR A 132 25.90 -10.46 8.70
C TYR A 132 26.98 -10.09 9.72
N LEU A 133 26.60 -9.63 10.91
CA LEU A 133 27.55 -9.33 11.98
C LEU A 133 28.23 -10.59 12.53
N LEU A 134 27.47 -11.67 12.69
CA LEU A 134 28.01 -12.95 13.16
C LEU A 134 28.94 -13.58 12.13
N ASP A 135 28.55 -13.60 10.86
CA ASP A 135 29.36 -14.16 9.77
C ASP A 135 30.68 -13.38 9.61
N GLY A 136 30.64 -12.05 9.69
CA GLY A 136 31.83 -11.20 9.64
C GLY A 136 32.76 -11.34 10.86
N LEU A 137 32.24 -11.77 12.01
CA LEU A 137 33.04 -12.03 13.22
C LEU A 137 33.73 -13.39 13.16
N ASP A 138 33.08 -14.41 12.59
CA ASP A 138 33.67 -15.75 12.41
C ASP A 138 34.86 -15.71 11.42
N ASP A 139 34.72 -14.98 10.31
CA ASP A 139 35.81 -14.80 9.33
C ASP A 139 37.03 -14.09 9.95
N ALA A 140 36.81 -13.12 10.84
CA ALA A 140 37.90 -12.41 11.52
C ALA A 140 38.60 -13.25 12.60
N LEU A 141 37.90 -14.20 13.22
CA LEU A 141 38.46 -15.12 14.22
C LEU A 141 39.17 -16.31 13.58
N ALA A 142 38.75 -16.74 12.38
CA ALA A 142 39.38 -17.82 11.62
C ALA A 142 40.79 -17.46 11.12
N ASP A 143 41.09 -16.17 10.91
CA ASP A 143 42.40 -15.69 10.44
C ASP A 143 43.43 -15.51 11.60
N LEU A 144 42.99 -15.70 12.85
CA LEU A 144 43.80 -15.58 14.07
C LEU A 144 44.09 -16.93 14.76
N GLY A 145 43.65 -18.05 14.20
CA GLY A 145 43.89 -19.42 14.69
C GLY A 145 44.68 -20.28 13.72
#